data_AF-A0A969RU68-F1
#
_entry.id   AF-A0A969RU68-F1
#
_cell.length_a   1.000
_cell.length_b   1.000
_cell.length_c   1.000
_cell.angle_alpha   90.00
_cell.angle_beta   90.00
_cell.angle_gamma   90.00
#
_symmetry.space_group_name_H-M   'P 1'
#
loop_
_entity.id
_entity.type
_entity.pdbx_description
1 polymer ?
#
loop_
_entity_poly.entity_id
_entity_poly.type
_entity_poly.pdbx_seq_one_letter_code
_entity_poly.pdbx_strand_id
1 'polypeptide(L)'
;MSVQNDQILVALTGGMPVTGTAYRQAVDGIISWGDLFLNFTGKNFNAAQGSLFGIHFGSNTNSSLSAGVYSNVKTTSVASVNSGYSSLQQYYNSGYGKANSVGAALPTQSAALGYFGNGTIQTTIASGTKIGNITPLLASNLTASGLNFGSAKGTHTFGFSFSKSLLPQGSFLSNLFLECGNDGVAIAASTQAVPEPATMAGLALVGLGMTAVRRKRKATDKTAA
;
A
#
# COMPACT_ATOMS: atom_id res chain seq x y z
N MET A 1 -4.91 0.67 0.05
CA MET A 1 -4.86 -0.38 -0.99
C MET A 1 -6.27 -0.88 -1.22
N SER A 2 -6.67 -1.13 -2.46
CA SER A 2 -7.99 -1.66 -2.82
C SER A 2 -7.83 -2.76 -3.87
N VAL A 3 -8.71 -3.75 -3.84
CA VAL A 3 -8.83 -4.78 -4.88
C VAL A 3 -10.00 -4.40 -5.77
N GLN A 4 -9.75 -4.21 -7.07
CA GLN A 4 -10.79 -3.94 -8.07
C GLN A 4 -10.61 -4.92 -9.22
N ASN A 5 -11.62 -5.77 -9.44
CA ASN A 5 -11.53 -6.88 -10.39
C ASN A 5 -10.26 -7.73 -10.12
N ASP A 6 -9.44 -7.94 -11.15
CA ASP A 6 -8.17 -8.67 -11.09
C ASP A 6 -6.95 -7.77 -10.80
N GLN A 7 -7.16 -6.52 -10.35
CA GLN A 7 -6.09 -5.58 -10.05
C GLN A 7 -6.05 -5.21 -8.57
N ILE A 8 -4.84 -5.03 -8.08
CA ILE A 8 -4.58 -4.36 -6.80
C ILE A 8 -4.19 -2.92 -7.11
N LEU A 9 -4.91 -1.97 -6.51
CA LEU A 9 -4.63 -0.55 -6.59
C LEU A 9 -3.97 -0.10 -5.29
N VAL A 10 -2.80 0.51 -5.43
CA VAL A 10 -2.08 1.16 -4.33
C VAL A 10 -2.09 2.65 -4.58
N ALA A 11 -2.44 3.39 -3.53
CA ALA A 11 -2.42 4.83 -3.52
C ALA A 11 -1.75 5.31 -2.25
N LEU A 12 -0.83 6.24 -2.41
CA LEU A 12 0.00 6.81 -1.37
C LEU A 12 -0.24 8.30 -1.37
N THR A 13 -0.48 8.86 -0.18
CA THR A 13 -0.58 10.31 0.02
C THR A 13 0.33 10.70 1.17
N GLY A 14 1.07 11.79 1.01
CA GLY A 14 2.02 12.25 2.01
C GLY A 14 2.71 13.55 1.60
N GLY A 15 3.70 13.95 2.40
CA GLY A 15 4.51 15.14 2.15
C GLY A 15 5.68 14.92 1.16
N MET A 16 5.91 13.67 0.72
CA MET A 16 7.05 13.32 -0.14
C MET A 16 6.60 13.12 -1.60
N PRO A 17 7.16 13.86 -2.58
CA PRO A 17 6.93 13.57 -4.00
C PRO A 17 7.49 12.21 -4.39
N VAL A 18 6.94 11.58 -5.43
CA VAL A 18 7.39 10.25 -5.91
C VAL A 18 8.86 10.25 -6.36
N THR A 19 9.38 11.41 -6.76
CA THR A 19 10.77 11.62 -7.20
C THR A 19 11.76 11.83 -6.06
N GLY A 20 11.30 11.85 -4.81
CA GLY A 20 12.11 12.21 -3.65
C GLY A 20 12.38 13.72 -3.53
N THR A 21 13.04 14.11 -2.45
CA THR A 21 13.41 15.51 -2.15
C THR A 21 14.91 15.61 -1.91
N ALA A 22 15.55 16.66 -2.43
CA ALA A 22 16.97 16.88 -2.24
C ALA A 22 17.33 17.01 -0.75
N TYR A 23 18.35 16.26 -0.32
CA TYR A 23 18.88 16.29 1.04
C TYR A 23 20.38 16.03 1.01
N ARG A 24 21.18 17.05 1.37
CA ARG A 24 22.64 17.02 1.20
C ARG A 24 23.37 15.90 1.95
N GLN A 25 22.75 15.32 2.97
CA GLN A 25 23.35 14.24 3.76
C GLN A 25 22.88 12.84 3.31
N ALA A 26 21.99 12.75 2.32
CA ALA A 26 21.66 11.47 1.67
C ALA A 26 22.79 11.04 0.73
N VAL A 27 22.93 9.73 0.51
CA VAL A 27 24.05 9.12 -0.24
C VAL A 27 24.14 9.66 -1.68
N ASP A 28 23.00 9.87 -2.31
CA ASP A 28 22.86 10.41 -3.67
C ASP A 28 22.34 11.86 -3.69
N GLY A 29 22.27 12.50 -2.52
CA GLY A 29 21.74 13.85 -2.35
C GLY A 29 20.22 13.94 -2.40
N ILE A 30 19.47 12.83 -2.36
CA ILE A 30 18.00 12.78 -2.39
C ILE A 30 17.49 11.84 -1.31
N ILE A 31 16.49 12.23 -0.51
CA ILE A 31 15.68 11.29 0.27
C ILE A 31 14.51 10.84 -0.61
N SER A 32 14.47 9.55 -0.92
CA SER A 32 13.43 8.93 -1.74
C SER A 32 12.50 7.99 -0.96
N TRP A 33 11.50 7.47 -1.67
CA TRP A 33 10.69 6.36 -1.19
C TRP A 33 11.50 5.06 -1.24
N GLY A 34 11.39 4.24 -0.20
CA GLY A 34 11.78 2.85 -0.28
C GLY A 34 10.77 2.03 -1.11
N ASP A 35 10.97 0.71 -1.09
CA ASP A 35 10.08 -0.24 -1.72
C ASP A 35 8.89 -0.61 -0.82
N LEU A 36 7.77 -0.93 -1.45
CA LEU A 36 6.59 -1.44 -0.74
C LEU A 36 6.75 -2.95 -0.54
N PHE A 37 6.77 -3.41 0.71
CA PHE A 37 6.86 -4.83 1.03
C PHE A 37 5.51 -5.42 1.40
N LEU A 38 5.28 -6.67 1.03
CA LEU A 38 4.13 -7.48 1.42
C LEU A 38 4.63 -8.80 2.02
N ASN A 39 4.23 -9.07 3.26
CA ASN A 39 4.62 -10.26 4.00
C ASN A 39 3.40 -11.15 4.27
N PHE A 40 3.32 -12.25 3.53
CA PHE A 40 2.27 -13.27 3.63
C PHE A 40 2.60 -14.41 4.62
N THR A 41 3.79 -14.39 5.23
CA THR A 41 4.30 -15.56 5.99
C THR A 41 3.72 -15.69 7.39
N GLY A 42 3.08 -14.62 7.91
CA GLY A 42 2.71 -14.53 9.32
C GLY A 42 3.88 -14.38 10.29
N LYS A 43 5.13 -14.34 9.78
CA LYS A 43 6.35 -14.14 10.58
C LYS A 43 6.75 -12.66 10.61
N ASN A 44 7.65 -12.34 11.53
CA ASN A 44 8.28 -11.02 11.55
C ASN A 44 9.10 -10.75 10.26
N PHE A 45 9.43 -9.49 10.02
CA PHE A 45 10.04 -9.03 8.77
C PHE A 45 11.40 -9.70 8.49
N ASN A 46 12.20 -9.93 9.54
CA ASN A 46 13.51 -10.57 9.42
C ASN A 46 13.42 -12.07 9.15
N ALA A 47 12.44 -12.77 9.72
CA ALA A 47 12.22 -14.20 9.48
C ALA A 47 11.51 -14.47 8.13
N ALA A 48 10.94 -13.45 7.51
CA ALA A 48 10.29 -13.54 6.20
C ALA A 48 11.24 -13.26 5.02
N GLN A 49 12.51 -12.93 5.28
CA GLN A 49 13.51 -12.66 4.24
C GLN A 49 13.61 -13.80 3.22
N GLY A 50 13.56 -13.47 1.93
CA GLY A 50 13.50 -14.45 0.84
C GLY A 50 12.11 -15.05 0.60
N SER A 51 11.10 -14.66 1.36
CA SER A 51 9.68 -15.00 1.16
C SER A 51 8.78 -13.77 1.06
N LEU A 52 9.37 -12.57 1.11
CA LEU A 52 8.67 -11.31 0.90
C LEU A 52 8.30 -11.14 -0.58
N PHE A 53 7.22 -10.39 -0.80
CA PHE A 53 6.98 -9.72 -2.06
C PHE A 53 7.36 -8.25 -1.92
N GLY A 54 7.87 -7.66 -2.99
CA GLY A 54 8.29 -6.27 -3.05
C GLY A 54 7.73 -5.59 -4.29
N ILE A 55 7.37 -4.32 -4.16
CA ILE A 55 6.99 -3.49 -5.30
C ILE A 55 7.97 -2.33 -5.35
N HIS A 56 8.74 -2.31 -6.44
CA HIS A 56 9.61 -1.21 -6.78
C HIS A 56 8.86 -0.25 -7.71
N PHE A 57 8.75 1.02 -7.32
CA PHE A 57 7.96 2.01 -8.05
C PHE A 57 8.66 3.38 -8.20
N GLY A 58 9.63 3.70 -7.36
CA GLY A 58 10.35 4.97 -7.40
C GLY A 58 11.37 4.99 -8.54
N SER A 59 11.44 6.08 -9.30
CA SER A 59 12.42 6.25 -10.38
C SER A 59 13.78 6.76 -9.89
N ASN A 60 13.80 7.42 -8.72
CA ASN A 60 14.98 8.03 -8.11
C ASN A 60 15.18 7.39 -6.75
N THR A 61 15.62 6.14 -6.74
CA THR A 61 15.93 5.41 -5.49
C THR A 61 17.35 4.88 -5.58
N ASN A 62 17.96 4.51 -4.46
CA ASN A 62 19.25 3.82 -4.45
C ASN A 62 19.15 2.34 -4.88
N SER A 63 18.09 1.94 -5.61
CA SER A 63 17.91 0.61 -6.18
C SER A 63 18.20 0.63 -7.68
N SER A 64 18.92 -0.37 -8.18
CA SER A 64 19.17 -0.58 -9.62
C SER A 64 18.05 -1.33 -10.33
N LEU A 65 16.95 -1.62 -9.62
CA LEU A 65 15.84 -2.41 -10.15
C LEU A 65 14.95 -1.57 -11.08
N SER A 66 14.38 -2.23 -12.09
CA SER A 66 13.29 -1.64 -12.87
C SER A 66 11.99 -1.62 -12.08
N ALA A 67 11.10 -0.66 -12.32
CA ALA A 67 9.77 -0.68 -11.71
C ALA A 67 9.02 -2.01 -11.96
N GLY A 68 8.38 -2.55 -10.91
CA GLY A 68 7.68 -3.84 -11.01
C GLY A 68 7.37 -4.53 -9.68
N VAL A 69 6.77 -5.70 -9.80
CA VAL A 69 6.46 -6.61 -8.70
C VAL A 69 7.51 -7.71 -8.63
N TYR A 70 8.02 -7.98 -7.44
CA TYR A 70 9.10 -8.90 -7.16
C TYR A 70 8.68 -9.96 -6.13
N SER A 71 9.14 -11.19 -6.31
CA SER A 71 9.01 -12.29 -5.36
C SER A 71 10.38 -12.75 -4.84
N ASN A 72 10.35 -13.58 -3.79
CA ASN A 72 11.56 -14.09 -3.12
C ASN A 72 12.47 -12.95 -2.63
N VAL A 73 11.86 -11.87 -2.17
CA VAL A 73 12.56 -10.62 -1.88
C VAL A 73 13.40 -10.75 -0.61
N LYS A 74 14.67 -10.35 -0.72
CA LYS A 74 15.52 -9.98 0.40
C LYS A 74 15.68 -8.47 0.41
N THR A 75 15.70 -7.88 1.59
CA THR A 75 15.74 -6.43 1.76
C THR A 75 17.11 -5.95 2.24
N THR A 76 17.35 -4.65 2.12
CA THR A 76 18.51 -3.95 2.67
C THR A 76 18.09 -2.56 3.13
N SER A 77 18.91 -1.97 3.98
CA SER A 77 18.92 -0.53 4.21
C SER A 77 19.83 0.13 3.16
N VAL A 78 19.39 1.25 2.59
CA VAL A 78 20.22 2.07 1.67
C VAL A 78 20.69 3.37 2.30
N ALA A 79 20.10 3.77 3.42
CA ALA A 79 20.61 4.87 4.20
C ALA A 79 21.96 4.47 4.83
N SER A 80 23.04 5.14 4.41
CA SER A 80 24.34 5.09 5.09
C SER A 80 24.29 5.76 6.47
N VAL A 81 23.32 6.66 6.67
CA VAL A 81 23.07 7.44 7.87
C VAL A 81 21.56 7.50 8.10
N ASN A 82 21.03 6.58 8.92
CA ASN A 82 19.75 6.84 9.60
C ASN A 82 20.03 7.95 10.61
N SER A 83 19.86 9.21 10.18
CA SER A 83 20.32 10.38 10.92
C SER A 83 19.90 10.31 12.40
N GLY A 84 20.86 9.97 13.26
CA GLY A 84 20.71 9.99 14.72
C GLY A 84 20.45 8.65 15.43
N TYR A 85 20.36 7.50 14.75
CA TYR A 85 20.16 6.21 15.44
C TYR A 85 20.75 4.98 14.73
N SER A 86 21.21 4.02 15.53
CA SER A 86 21.79 2.73 15.11
C SER A 86 20.80 1.56 15.21
N SER A 87 19.66 1.78 15.88
CA SER A 87 18.62 0.78 16.09
C SER A 87 17.25 1.42 16.25
N LEU A 88 16.19 0.67 15.97
CA LEU A 88 14.82 1.11 16.19
C LEU A 88 14.54 1.47 17.66
N GLN A 89 15.15 0.76 18.63
CA GLN A 89 15.05 1.13 20.03
C GLN A 89 15.73 2.46 20.33
N GLN A 90 16.90 2.73 19.76
CA GLN A 90 17.55 4.04 19.91
C GLN A 90 16.67 5.15 19.33
N TYR A 91 16.07 4.93 18.15
CA TYR A 91 15.13 5.86 17.55
C TYR A 91 13.98 6.22 18.52
N TYR A 92 13.38 5.22 19.17
CA TYR A 92 12.32 5.45 20.15
C TYR A 92 12.82 6.12 21.43
N ASN A 93 13.97 5.72 21.95
CA ASN A 93 14.58 6.31 23.15
C ASN A 93 14.97 7.77 22.95
N SER A 94 15.30 8.16 21.72
CA SER A 94 15.56 9.56 21.32
C SER A 94 14.28 10.40 21.16
N GLY A 95 13.10 9.81 21.40
CA GLY A 95 11.82 10.51 21.34
C GLY A 95 11.28 10.73 19.92
N TYR A 96 11.84 10.08 18.91
CA TYR A 96 11.38 10.22 17.51
C TYR A 96 10.09 9.45 17.21
N GLY A 97 9.75 8.46 18.04
CA GLY A 97 8.49 7.71 17.89
C GLY A 97 7.27 8.57 18.20
N LYS A 98 6.27 8.53 17.31
CA LYS A 98 4.92 9.04 17.62
C LYS A 98 4.08 7.98 18.35
N ALA A 99 2.95 8.40 18.94
CA ALA A 99 2.04 7.51 19.67
C ALA A 99 1.53 6.32 18.84
N ASN A 100 1.46 6.48 17.52
CA ASN A 100 1.27 5.39 16.56
C ASN A 100 2.59 5.21 15.80
N SER A 101 3.31 4.12 16.08
CA SER A 101 4.71 3.98 15.68
C SER A 101 4.89 3.81 14.16
N VAL A 102 4.11 2.92 13.53
CA VAL A 102 4.20 2.65 12.08
C VAL A 102 2.80 2.40 11.49
N GLY A 103 1.76 3.09 11.96
CA GLY A 103 0.40 2.94 11.44
C GLY A 103 -0.43 1.85 12.12
N ALA A 104 -1.70 1.72 11.71
CA ALA A 104 -2.71 0.95 12.45
C ALA A 104 -2.37 -0.55 12.63
N ALA A 105 -1.57 -1.13 11.74
CA ALA A 105 -1.20 -2.53 11.85
C ALA A 105 -0.07 -2.79 12.86
N LEU A 106 0.74 -1.78 13.15
CA LEU A 106 1.82 -1.81 14.14
C LEU A 106 1.67 -0.56 15.04
N PRO A 107 0.64 -0.51 15.90
CA PRO A 107 0.27 0.73 16.57
C PRO A 107 1.18 1.10 17.73
N THR A 108 1.98 0.17 18.26
CA THR A 108 2.85 0.39 19.42
C THR A 108 4.32 0.19 19.07
N GLN A 109 5.22 0.78 19.87
CA GLN A 109 6.66 0.56 19.75
C GLN A 109 7.01 -0.93 19.90
N SER A 110 6.37 -1.64 20.84
CA SER A 110 6.57 -3.08 21.05
C SER A 110 6.14 -3.90 19.82
N ALA A 111 5.02 -3.56 19.17
CA ALA A 111 4.58 -4.22 17.94
C ALA A 111 5.58 -3.99 16.80
N ALA A 112 6.05 -2.75 16.64
CA ALA A 112 7.06 -2.41 15.62
C ALA A 112 8.39 -3.14 15.86
N LEU A 113 8.90 -3.16 17.10
CA LEU A 113 10.10 -3.90 17.49
C LEU A 113 9.94 -5.42 17.30
N GLY A 114 8.77 -5.96 17.63
CA GLY A 114 8.48 -7.39 17.42
C GLY A 114 8.46 -7.77 15.94
N TYR A 115 8.05 -6.85 15.06
CA TYR A 115 7.97 -7.08 13.63
C TYR A 115 9.27 -6.80 12.88
N PHE A 116 9.88 -5.63 13.07
CA PHE A 116 11.11 -5.23 12.36
C PHE A 116 12.39 -5.68 13.06
N GLY A 117 12.31 -6.07 14.34
CA GLY A 117 13.47 -6.28 15.18
C GLY A 117 14.10 -4.96 15.63
N ASN A 118 15.24 -5.06 16.31
CA ASN A 118 15.95 -3.91 16.87
C ASN A 118 17.14 -3.44 16.00
N GLY A 119 17.05 -3.64 14.68
CA GLY A 119 18.07 -3.19 13.73
C GLY A 119 17.74 -1.85 13.10
N THR A 120 18.46 -1.52 12.04
CA THR A 120 18.04 -0.49 11.07
C THR A 120 16.85 -0.99 10.26
N ILE A 121 15.95 -0.08 9.88
CA ILE A 121 14.81 -0.42 9.02
C ILE A 121 15.33 -0.72 7.62
N GLN A 122 14.91 -1.86 7.07
CA GLN A 122 15.27 -2.26 5.71
C GLN A 122 14.19 -1.74 4.75
N THR A 123 14.59 -0.80 3.91
CA THR A 123 13.67 0.03 3.10
C THR A 123 13.69 -0.34 1.63
N THR A 124 14.67 -1.11 1.16
CA THR A 124 14.91 -1.37 -0.27
C THR A 124 15.07 -2.85 -0.57
N ILE A 125 14.67 -3.30 -1.76
CA ILE A 125 14.91 -4.65 -2.27
C ILE A 125 16.40 -4.79 -2.59
N ALA A 126 17.08 -5.69 -1.90
CA ALA A 126 18.46 -6.07 -2.18
C ALA A 126 18.53 -7.09 -3.33
N SER A 127 17.60 -8.05 -3.33
CA SER A 127 17.45 -9.03 -4.40
C SER A 127 16.05 -9.62 -4.43
N GLY A 128 15.65 -10.13 -5.58
CA GLY A 128 14.36 -10.77 -5.83
C GLY A 128 14.16 -11.04 -7.31
N THR A 129 13.10 -11.79 -7.65
CA THR A 129 12.75 -12.09 -9.04
C THR A 129 11.58 -11.23 -9.48
N LYS A 130 11.74 -10.46 -10.56
CA LYS A 130 10.62 -9.71 -11.14
C LYS A 130 9.59 -10.69 -11.71
N ILE A 131 8.35 -10.60 -11.24
CA ILE A 131 7.25 -11.47 -11.66
C ILE A 131 6.15 -10.72 -12.42
N GLY A 132 6.22 -9.39 -12.46
CA GLY A 132 5.28 -8.59 -13.24
C GLY A 132 5.60 -7.11 -13.24
N ASN A 133 4.86 -6.37 -14.07
CA ASN A 133 4.96 -4.92 -14.16
C ASN A 133 3.91 -4.24 -13.27
N ILE A 134 4.17 -2.98 -12.94
CA ILE A 134 3.18 -2.07 -12.37
C ILE A 134 2.73 -1.09 -13.45
N THR A 135 1.51 -0.59 -13.32
CA THR A 135 0.97 0.51 -14.13
C THR A 135 0.84 1.74 -13.24
N PRO A 136 1.58 2.83 -13.50
CA PRO A 136 1.40 4.08 -12.76
C PRO A 136 -0.03 4.60 -12.89
N LEU A 137 -0.59 5.13 -11.80
CA LEU A 137 -1.92 5.73 -11.77
C LEU A 137 -1.79 7.24 -11.59
N LEU A 138 -2.45 7.99 -12.46
CA LEU A 138 -2.58 9.44 -12.28
C LEU A 138 -3.57 9.73 -11.14
N ALA A 139 -3.46 10.92 -10.54
CA ALA A 139 -4.36 11.36 -9.48
C ALA A 139 -5.85 11.31 -9.90
N SER A 140 -6.15 11.52 -11.19
CA SER A 140 -7.48 11.38 -11.76
C SER A 140 -8.00 9.93 -11.72
N ASN A 141 -7.16 8.94 -12.04
CA ASN A 141 -7.50 7.52 -11.94
C ASN A 141 -7.77 7.11 -10.48
N LEU A 142 -6.98 7.65 -9.55
CA LEU A 142 -7.16 7.42 -8.11
C LEU A 142 -8.45 8.03 -7.59
N THR A 143 -8.80 9.24 -8.03
CA THR A 143 -10.07 9.89 -7.63
C THR A 143 -11.27 9.15 -8.22
N ALA A 144 -11.20 8.76 -9.50
CA ALA A 144 -12.25 8.02 -10.19
C ALA A 144 -12.50 6.63 -9.59
N SER A 145 -11.51 6.03 -8.92
CA SER A 145 -11.65 4.74 -8.25
C SER A 145 -12.36 4.81 -6.89
N GLY A 146 -12.87 6.00 -6.51
CA GLY A 146 -13.58 6.24 -5.26
C GLY A 146 -12.66 6.42 -4.05
N LEU A 147 -11.35 6.57 -4.28
CA LEU A 147 -10.38 6.76 -3.22
C LEU A 147 -10.62 8.09 -2.48
N ASN A 148 -10.87 8.01 -1.18
CA ASN A 148 -11.05 9.17 -0.31
C ASN A 148 -10.13 9.05 0.90
N PHE A 149 -9.11 9.90 0.98
CA PHE A 149 -8.18 9.97 2.11
C PHE A 149 -8.76 10.69 3.33
N GLY A 150 -10.02 11.16 3.28
CA GLY A 150 -10.65 11.91 4.36
C GLY A 150 -9.85 13.16 4.70
N SER A 151 -9.52 13.32 5.99
CA SER A 151 -8.64 14.39 6.50
C SER A 151 -7.14 14.08 6.37
N ALA A 152 -6.75 12.84 6.05
CA ALA A 152 -5.37 12.41 5.92
C ALA A 152 -4.80 12.74 4.52
N LYS A 153 -4.94 13.99 4.07
CA LYS A 153 -4.44 14.43 2.76
C LYS A 153 -3.01 14.93 2.88
N GLY A 154 -2.10 14.35 2.10
CA GLY A 154 -0.77 14.90 1.87
C GLY A 154 -0.75 15.93 0.73
N THR A 155 0.39 16.61 0.55
CA THR A 155 0.62 17.53 -0.57
C THR A 155 0.91 16.79 -1.88
N HIS A 156 1.28 15.52 -1.79
CA HIS A 156 1.53 14.65 -2.93
C HIS A 156 0.70 13.39 -2.82
N THR A 157 0.06 13.01 -3.92
CA THR A 157 -0.64 11.74 -4.07
C THR A 157 -0.21 11.08 -5.35
N PHE A 158 0.17 9.82 -5.26
CA PHE A 158 0.51 8.99 -6.41
C PHE A 158 0.05 7.56 -6.16
N GLY A 159 0.07 6.74 -7.20
CA GLY A 159 -0.34 5.36 -7.08
C GLY A 159 0.09 4.53 -8.26
N PHE A 160 -0.16 3.24 -8.13
CA PHE A 160 0.10 2.26 -9.16
C PHE A 160 -0.88 1.09 -9.00
N SER A 161 -1.08 0.34 -10.08
CA SER A 161 -1.80 -0.93 -10.05
C SER A 161 -0.94 -2.08 -10.57
N PHE A 162 -1.29 -3.29 -10.16
CA PHE A 162 -0.70 -4.52 -10.70
C PHE A 162 -1.69 -5.68 -10.59
N SER A 163 -1.45 -6.73 -11.37
CA SER A 163 -2.31 -7.91 -11.36
C SER A 163 -2.30 -8.61 -10.01
N LYS A 164 -3.49 -8.85 -9.46
CA LYS A 164 -3.69 -9.62 -8.23
C LYS A 164 -3.13 -11.04 -8.35
N SER A 165 -3.12 -11.61 -9.55
CA SER A 165 -2.59 -12.96 -9.81
C SER A 165 -1.10 -13.10 -9.54
N LEU A 166 -0.38 -11.98 -9.37
CA LEU A 166 1.05 -11.97 -9.03
C LEU A 166 1.30 -12.27 -7.54
N LEU A 167 0.25 -12.22 -6.70
CA LEU A 167 0.37 -12.43 -5.26
C LEU A 167 -0.35 -13.70 -4.81
N PRO A 168 0.08 -14.28 -3.68
CA PRO A 168 -0.67 -15.33 -3.00
C PRO A 168 -2.06 -14.85 -2.56
N GLN A 169 -2.96 -15.80 -2.39
CA GLN A 169 -4.21 -15.54 -1.68
C GLN A 169 -3.97 -15.49 -0.17
N GLY A 170 -4.65 -14.56 0.51
CA GLY A 170 -4.67 -14.49 1.97
C GLY A 170 -4.29 -13.13 2.53
N SER A 171 -4.13 -13.10 3.85
CA SER A 171 -3.76 -11.91 4.60
C SER A 171 -2.26 -11.65 4.53
N PHE A 172 -1.88 -10.39 4.51
CA PHE A 172 -0.49 -9.95 4.56
C PHE A 172 -0.36 -8.69 5.40
N LEU A 173 0.82 -8.52 5.97
CA LEU A 173 1.25 -7.24 6.50
C LEU A 173 2.06 -6.53 5.41
N SER A 174 1.66 -5.31 5.07
CA SER A 174 2.38 -4.46 4.15
C SER A 174 3.08 -3.34 4.90
N ASN A 175 4.28 -2.96 4.46
CA ASN A 175 4.97 -1.78 4.98
C ASN A 175 5.71 -1.02 3.88
N LEU A 176 5.78 0.30 4.05
CA LEU A 176 6.52 1.22 3.20
C LEU A 176 7.16 2.27 4.08
N PHE A 177 8.41 2.59 3.79
CA PHE A 177 9.16 3.64 4.47
C PHE A 177 9.79 4.56 3.42
N LEU A 178 10.10 5.79 3.83
CA LEU A 178 11.15 6.56 3.18
C LEU A 178 12.50 5.87 3.40
N GLU A 179 13.46 6.08 2.50
CA GLU A 179 14.75 5.37 2.53
C GLU A 179 15.52 5.53 3.85
N CYS A 180 15.31 6.65 4.57
CA CYS A 180 15.89 6.94 5.87
C CYS A 180 15.31 6.09 7.01
N GLY A 181 14.20 5.38 6.79
CA GLY A 181 13.57 4.50 7.76
C GLY A 181 12.86 5.21 8.92
N ASN A 182 12.90 6.55 8.99
CA ASN A 182 12.27 7.34 10.04
C ASN A 182 10.75 7.48 9.87
N ASP A 183 10.27 7.49 8.63
CA ASP A 183 8.87 7.73 8.28
C ASP A 183 8.35 6.54 7.48
N GLY A 184 7.28 5.93 7.97
CA GLY A 184 6.68 4.79 7.30
C GLY A 184 5.28 4.47 7.79
N VAL A 185 4.66 3.55 7.07
CA VAL A 185 3.32 3.05 7.35
C VAL A 185 3.29 1.55 7.14
N ALA A 186 2.59 0.85 8.03
CA ALA A 186 2.27 -0.55 7.94
C ALA A 186 0.74 -0.75 8.00
N ILE A 187 0.26 -1.60 7.10
CA ILE A 187 -1.17 -1.89 6.91
C ILE A 187 -1.35 -3.39 6.82
N ALA A 188 -2.29 -3.93 7.58
CA ALA A 188 -2.77 -5.30 7.41
C ALA A 188 -3.84 -5.29 6.32
N ALA A 189 -3.72 -6.18 5.35
CA ALA A 189 -4.65 -6.30 4.24
C ALA A 189 -4.81 -7.76 3.81
N SER A 190 -5.74 -8.01 2.90
CA SER A 190 -5.97 -9.33 2.32
C SER A 190 -6.17 -9.20 0.82
N THR A 191 -5.69 -10.19 0.06
CA THR A 191 -5.95 -10.28 -1.37
C THR A 191 -7.34 -10.85 -1.68
N GLN A 192 -8.11 -11.29 -0.67
CA GLN A 192 -9.49 -11.72 -0.87
C GLN A 192 -10.37 -10.55 -1.32
N ALA A 193 -11.29 -10.83 -2.24
CA ALA A 193 -12.28 -9.83 -2.64
C ALA A 193 -13.18 -9.55 -1.42
N VAL A 194 -13.32 -8.28 -1.04
CA VAL A 194 -14.38 -7.87 -0.13
C VAL A 194 -15.69 -8.04 -0.92
N PRO A 195 -16.65 -8.86 -0.45
CA PRO A 195 -17.93 -8.98 -1.14
C PRO A 195 -18.51 -7.58 -1.30
N GLU A 196 -18.89 -7.21 -2.53
CA GLU A 196 -19.60 -5.95 -2.73
C GLU A 196 -20.82 -5.93 -1.79
N PRO A 197 -21.08 -4.82 -1.09
CA PRO A 197 -22.23 -4.74 -0.20
C PRO A 197 -23.50 -5.14 -0.98
N ALA A 198 -24.15 -6.24 -0.57
CA ALA A 198 -25.36 -6.77 -1.20
C ALA A 198 -26.50 -5.72 -1.30
N THR A 199 -26.37 -4.61 -0.56
CA THR A 199 -27.21 -3.41 -0.67
C THR A 199 -27.22 -2.80 -2.08
N MET A 200 -26.13 -2.88 -2.85
CA MET A 200 -26.12 -2.37 -4.24
C MET A 200 -26.90 -3.28 -5.20
N ALA A 201 -26.83 -4.61 -5.02
CA ALA A 201 -27.64 -5.55 -5.78
C ALA A 201 -29.13 -5.47 -5.42
N GLY A 202 -29.44 -5.25 -4.13
CA GLY A 202 -30.82 -5.09 -3.64
C GLY A 202 -31.52 -3.86 -4.24
N LEU A 203 -30.83 -2.73 -4.39
CA LEU A 203 -31.38 -1.51 -4.98
C LEU A 203 -31.68 -1.67 -6.49
N ALA A 204 -30.84 -2.39 -7.22
CA ALA A 204 -31.08 -2.68 -8.64
C ALA A 204 -32.31 -3.58 -8.85
N LEU A 205 -32.51 -4.59 -8.00
CA LEU A 205 -33.67 -5.49 -8.06
C LEU A 205 -34.98 -4.80 -7.67
N VAL A 206 -34.96 -3.91 -6.67
CA VAL A 206 -36.12 -3.11 -6.27
C VAL A 206 -36.50 -2.10 -7.37
N GLY A 207 -35.52 -1.46 -8.01
CA GLY A 207 -35.76 -0.55 -9.14
C GLY A 207 -36.38 -1.24 -10.36
N LEU A 208 -35.93 -2.45 -10.70
CA LEU A 208 -36.51 -3.28 -11.77
C LEU A 208 -37.92 -3.79 -11.42
N GLY A 209 -38.16 -4.14 -10.15
CA GLY A 209 -39.49 -4.54 -9.68
C GLY A 209 -40.52 -3.42 -9.77
N MET A 210 -40.17 -2.19 -9.36
CA MET A 210 -41.09 -1.04 -9.41
C MET A 210 -41.42 -0.60 -10.86
N THR A 211 -40.48 -0.72 -11.80
CA THR A 211 -40.72 -0.39 -13.21
C THR A 211 -41.60 -1.44 -13.91
N ALA A 212 -41.45 -2.72 -13.58
CA ALA A 212 -42.31 -3.80 -14.07
C ALA A 212 -43.76 -3.68 -13.53
N VAL A 213 -43.92 -3.34 -12.25
CA VAL A 213 -45.24 -3.13 -11.63
C VAL A 213 -45.96 -1.90 -12.21
N ARG A 214 -45.23 -0.81 -12.48
CA ARG A 214 -45.81 0.38 -13.16
C ARG A 214 -46.20 0.10 -14.61
N ARG A 215 -45.47 -0.75 -15.34
CA ARG A 215 -45.84 -1.15 -16.71
C ARG A 215 -47.07 -2.05 -16.76
N LYS A 216 -47.24 -2.96 -15.79
CA LYS A 216 -48.45 -3.80 -15.71
C LYS A 216 -49.71 -2.99 -15.39
N ARG A 217 -49.65 -2.03 -14.46
CA ARG A 217 -50.81 -1.17 -14.14
C ARG A 217 -51.30 -0.33 -15.33
N LYS A 218 -50.37 0.16 -16.17
CA LYS A 218 -50.72 0.97 -17.36
C LYS A 218 -51.30 0.17 -18.52
N ALA A 219 -51.13 -1.16 -18.54
CA ALA A 219 -51.71 -2.04 -19.55
C ALA A 219 -53.16 -2.45 -19.21
N THR A 220 -53.50 -2.53 -17.92
CA THR A 220 -54.85 -2.91 -17.47
C THR A 220 -55.87 -1.77 -17.66
N ASP A 221 -55.43 -0.51 -17.57
CA ASP A 221 -56.29 0.68 -17.78
C ASP A 221 -56.64 0.95 -19.26
N LYS A 222 -56.04 0.25 -20.23
CA LYS A 222 -56.33 0.44 -21.67
C LYS A 222 -57.38 -0.52 -22.24
N THR A 223 -57.94 -1.41 -21.42
CA THR A 223 -59.01 -2.35 -21.81
C THR A 223 -60.38 -1.98 -21.22
N ALA A 224 -60.49 -0.83 -20.55
CA ALA A 224 -61.74 -0.27 -20.05
C ALA A 224 -61.99 1.10 -20.68
N ALA A 225 -62.21 1.13 -21.99
CA ALA A 225 -62.81 2.23 -22.74
C ALA A 225 -63.46 1.67 -24.00
#